data_AF-A0A542ZVD4-F1
#
_entry.id   AF-A0A542ZVD4-F1
#
_cell.length_a   1.000
_cell.length_b   1.000
_cell.length_c   1.000
_cell.angle_alpha   90.00
_cell.angle_beta   90.00
_cell.angle_gamma   90.00
#
_symmetry.space_group_name_H-M   'P 1'
#
loop_
_entity.id
_entity.type
_entity.pdbx_description
1 polymer ?
#
loop_
_entity_poly.entity_id
_entity_poly.type
_entity_poly.pdbx_seq_one_letter_code
_entity_poly.pdbx_strand_id
1 'polypeptide(L)'
;MPRKSMREEFETDDGRVVRYVRHPHGGGFVSPKAKVAPDAWIAKSAYVEENAVVAPGARVGENSWIESGAIVEPEAIVGIAVHLGAGARIGARARVGRGARIGSEAILPAGVKLPADTIVAAGTKVSGRIAA
;
A
#
# COMPACT_ATOMS: atom_id res chain seq x y z
N MET A 1 -25.56 -10.93 -10.81
CA MET A 1 -24.58 -11.87 -11.39
C MET A 1 -23.26 -11.70 -10.63
N PRO A 2 -22.67 -12.74 -10.03
CA PRO A 2 -21.38 -12.60 -9.37
C PRO A 2 -20.32 -12.30 -10.45
N ARG A 3 -19.63 -11.15 -10.34
CA ARG A 3 -18.47 -10.85 -11.19
C ARG A 3 -17.40 -11.88 -10.85
N LYS A 4 -17.12 -12.80 -11.78
CA LYS A 4 -16.00 -13.75 -11.70
C LYS A 4 -14.75 -12.94 -11.33
N SER A 5 -14.14 -13.19 -10.17
CA SER A 5 -12.93 -12.46 -9.80
C SER A 5 -11.88 -12.79 -10.86
N MET A 6 -11.43 -11.79 -11.62
CA MET A 6 -10.32 -11.95 -12.55
C MET A 6 -9.09 -12.26 -11.68
N ARG A 7 -8.53 -13.46 -11.86
CA ARG A 7 -7.32 -13.88 -11.17
C ARG A 7 -6.19 -13.75 -12.18
N GLU A 8 -5.19 -12.94 -11.85
CA GLU A 8 -4.02 -12.72 -12.70
C GLU A 8 -2.84 -13.43 -12.03
N GLU A 9 -2.14 -14.25 -12.81
CA GLU A 9 -1.03 -15.08 -12.36
C GLU A 9 0.25 -14.47 -12.93
N PHE A 10 1.20 -14.19 -12.05
CA PHE A 10 2.50 -13.62 -12.38
C PHE A 10 3.58 -14.60 -11.94
N GLU A 11 4.54 -14.86 -12.81
CA GLU A 11 5.73 -15.62 -12.47
C GLU A 11 6.79 -14.67 -11.90
N THR A 12 7.27 -14.95 -10.69
CA THR A 12 8.40 -14.25 -10.09
C THR A 12 9.72 -14.80 -10.63
N ASP A 13 10.79 -14.05 -10.47
CA ASP A 13 12.14 -14.41 -10.95
C ASP A 13 12.65 -15.76 -10.39
N ASP A 14 12.17 -16.18 -9.22
CA ASP A 14 12.45 -17.48 -8.60
C ASP A 14 11.53 -18.63 -9.08
N GLY A 15 10.76 -18.41 -10.16
CA GLY A 15 9.89 -19.40 -10.79
C GLY A 15 8.59 -19.68 -10.03
N ARG A 16 8.24 -18.87 -9.01
CA ARG A 16 6.97 -19.02 -8.29
C ARG A 16 5.86 -18.33 -9.04
N VAL A 17 4.71 -18.97 -9.10
CA VAL A 17 3.49 -18.35 -9.64
C VAL A 17 2.75 -17.69 -8.47
N VAL A 18 2.71 -16.36 -8.48
CA VAL A 18 1.92 -15.56 -7.55
C VAL A 18 0.62 -15.18 -8.22
N ARG A 19 -0.49 -15.45 -7.52
CA ARG A 19 -1.83 -15.13 -7.99
C ARG A 19 -2.32 -13.87 -7.29
N TYR A 20 -2.80 -12.89 -8.03
CA TYR A 20 -3.48 -11.72 -7.50
C TYR A 20 -4.96 -11.71 -7.89
N VAL A 21 -5.78 -11.09 -7.05
CA VAL A 21 -7.18 -10.79 -7.33
C VAL A 21 -7.36 -9.29 -7.50
N ARG A 22 -8.27 -8.91 -8.41
CA ARG A 22 -8.66 -7.50 -8.57
C ARG A 22 -9.50 -7.05 -7.37
N HIS A 23 -9.08 -5.96 -6.71
CA HIS A 23 -9.88 -5.35 -5.66
C HIS A 23 -11.18 -4.75 -6.25
N PRO A 24 -12.36 -4.99 -5.65
CA PRO A 24 -13.64 -4.49 -6.18
C PRO A 24 -13.71 -2.96 -6.27
N HIS A 25 -12.94 -2.26 -5.42
CA HIS A 25 -12.86 -0.80 -5.39
C HIS A 25 -11.49 -0.35 -5.89
N GLY A 26 -11.47 0.19 -7.12
CA GLY A 26 -10.29 0.71 -7.82
C GLY A 26 -9.58 -0.29 -8.74
N GLY A 27 -9.79 -1.60 -8.58
CA GLY A 27 -9.29 -2.63 -9.49
C GLY A 27 -7.81 -3.01 -9.31
N GLY A 28 -7.15 -2.63 -8.23
CA GLY A 28 -5.74 -2.98 -8.00
C GLY A 28 -5.50 -4.46 -7.72
N PHE A 29 -4.22 -4.85 -7.77
CA PHE A 29 -3.76 -6.22 -7.55
C PHE A 29 -3.59 -6.50 -6.07
N VAL A 30 -4.32 -7.48 -5.56
CA VAL A 30 -4.27 -7.86 -4.15
C VAL A 30 -3.92 -9.32 -4.03
N SER A 31 -2.86 -9.62 -3.26
CA SER A 31 -2.53 -10.99 -2.90
C SER A 31 -3.70 -11.62 -2.13
N PRO A 32 -4.09 -12.89 -2.40
CA PRO A 32 -5.09 -13.61 -1.63
C PRO A 32 -4.77 -13.73 -0.14
N LYS A 33 -3.50 -13.53 0.24
CA LYS A 33 -3.05 -13.52 1.64
C LYS A 33 -3.04 -12.12 2.28
N ALA A 34 -3.29 -11.07 1.51
CA ALA A 34 -3.45 -9.72 2.04
C ALA A 34 -4.83 -9.54 2.68
N LYS A 35 -4.94 -8.61 3.61
CA LYS A 35 -6.22 -8.20 4.21
C LYS A 35 -6.53 -6.77 3.79
N VAL A 36 -7.40 -6.61 2.80
CA VAL A 36 -7.83 -5.30 2.29
C VAL A 36 -9.30 -5.09 2.61
N ALA A 37 -9.62 -3.96 3.23
CA ALA A 37 -11.00 -3.61 3.55
C ALA A 37 -11.83 -3.41 2.26
N PRO A 38 -13.09 -3.88 2.20
CA PRO A 38 -13.91 -3.79 1.00
C PRO A 38 -14.12 -2.36 0.48
N ASP A 39 -14.15 -1.37 1.37
CA ASP A 39 -14.35 0.05 1.07
C ASP A 39 -13.03 0.81 0.82
N ALA A 40 -11.87 0.17 0.99
CA ALA A 40 -10.59 0.76 0.62
C ALA A 40 -10.48 0.92 -0.90
N TRP A 41 -9.85 1.99 -1.37
CA TRP A 41 -9.60 2.21 -2.79
C TRP A 41 -8.18 1.78 -3.16
N ILE A 42 -8.06 0.74 -3.99
CA ILE A 42 -6.77 0.27 -4.52
C ILE A 42 -6.76 0.51 -6.03
N ALA A 43 -5.97 1.48 -6.51
CA ALA A 43 -5.95 1.83 -7.92
C ALA A 43 -5.49 0.67 -8.82
N LYS A 44 -5.94 0.67 -10.09
CA LYS A 44 -5.83 -0.44 -11.05
C LYS A 44 -4.42 -1.03 -11.26
N SER A 45 -3.39 -0.23 -11.04
CA SER A 45 -1.98 -0.62 -11.22
C SER A 45 -1.20 -0.69 -9.91
N ALA A 46 -1.88 -0.56 -8.76
CA ALA A 46 -1.26 -0.74 -7.46
C ALA A 46 -1.18 -2.23 -7.10
N TYR A 47 -0.12 -2.60 -6.38
CA TYR A 47 0.13 -3.94 -5.87
C TYR A 47 0.08 -3.96 -4.35
N VAL A 48 -0.61 -4.97 -3.79
CA VAL A 48 -0.68 -5.25 -2.35
C VAL A 48 -0.24 -6.68 -2.11
N GLU A 49 0.89 -6.82 -1.44
CA GLU A 49 1.56 -8.11 -1.23
C GLU A 49 0.97 -8.92 -0.08
N GLU A 50 1.45 -10.15 0.04
CA GLU A 50 1.01 -11.07 1.09
C GLU A 50 1.18 -10.51 2.50
N ASN A 51 0.22 -10.81 3.38
CA ASN A 51 0.19 -10.35 4.77
C ASN A 51 0.11 -8.83 4.96
N ALA A 52 0.11 -8.02 3.90
CA ALA A 52 -0.16 -6.60 4.01
C ALA A 52 -1.61 -6.36 4.46
N VAL A 53 -1.82 -5.27 5.19
CA VAL A 53 -3.14 -4.85 5.69
C VAL A 53 -3.45 -3.45 5.19
N VAL A 54 -4.58 -3.30 4.50
CA VAL A 54 -5.10 -1.98 4.08
C VAL A 54 -6.47 -1.79 4.70
N ALA A 55 -6.56 -0.85 5.63
CA ALA A 55 -7.72 -0.66 6.50
C ALA A 55 -8.85 0.15 5.81
N PRO A 56 -10.06 0.22 6.41
CA PRO A 56 -11.20 0.92 5.85
C PRO A 56 -10.93 2.38 5.49
N GLY A 57 -11.53 2.85 4.41
CA GLY A 57 -11.37 4.20 3.87
C GLY A 57 -9.96 4.57 3.36
N ALA A 58 -8.96 3.70 3.49
CA ALA A 58 -7.62 3.96 2.98
C ALA A 58 -7.60 3.99 1.43
N ARG A 59 -6.66 4.76 0.87
CA ARG A 59 -6.50 4.93 -0.58
C ARG A 59 -5.07 4.67 -1.00
N VAL A 60 -4.89 3.82 -2.01
CA VAL A 60 -3.60 3.53 -2.62
C VAL A 60 -3.62 3.97 -4.09
N GLY A 61 -2.74 4.90 -4.44
CA GLY A 61 -2.61 5.47 -5.77
C GLY A 61 -2.03 4.51 -6.81
N GLU A 62 -2.14 4.89 -8.08
CA GLU A 62 -1.61 4.11 -9.21
C GLU A 62 -0.10 3.87 -9.08
N ASN A 63 0.35 2.72 -9.57
CA ASN A 63 1.76 2.31 -9.61
C ASN A 63 2.44 2.24 -8.24
N SER A 64 1.66 2.23 -7.15
CA SER A 64 2.19 2.09 -5.80
C SER A 64 2.31 0.62 -5.42
N TRP A 65 3.35 0.31 -4.66
CA TRP A 65 3.64 -1.05 -4.19
C TRP A 65 3.61 -1.08 -2.67
N ILE A 66 2.67 -1.85 -2.12
CA ILE A 66 2.54 -2.14 -0.70
C ILE A 66 3.15 -3.51 -0.44
N GLU A 67 4.39 -3.55 0.05
CA GLU A 67 5.13 -4.80 0.28
C GLU A 67 4.55 -5.65 1.42
N SER A 68 5.08 -6.87 1.52
CA SER A 68 4.62 -7.89 2.46
C SER A 68 4.59 -7.39 3.89
N GLY A 69 3.48 -7.64 4.58
CA GLY A 69 3.30 -7.24 5.98
C GLY A 69 3.15 -5.73 6.23
N ALA A 70 3.24 -4.86 5.21
CA ALA A 70 3.03 -3.43 5.40
C ALA A 70 1.58 -3.14 5.83
N ILE A 71 1.41 -2.11 6.67
CA ILE A 71 0.13 -1.72 7.26
C ILE A 71 -0.22 -0.30 6.83
N VAL A 72 -1.35 -0.16 6.14
CA VAL A 72 -1.98 1.12 5.82
C VAL A 72 -3.23 1.28 6.69
N GLU A 73 -3.15 2.14 7.70
CA GLU A 73 -4.21 2.34 8.68
C GLU A 73 -5.39 3.17 8.13
N PRO A 74 -6.53 3.25 8.87
CA PRO A 74 -7.76 3.82 8.35
C PRO A 74 -7.59 5.23 7.77
N GLU A 75 -8.27 5.48 6.65
CA GLU A 75 -8.30 6.77 5.95
C GLU A 75 -6.92 7.33 5.53
N ALA A 76 -5.85 6.54 5.61
CA ALA A 76 -4.55 6.95 5.09
C ALA A 76 -4.59 7.07 3.56
N ILE A 77 -3.84 8.03 3.02
CA ILE A 77 -3.72 8.28 1.59
C ILE A 77 -2.29 8.03 1.17
N VAL A 78 -2.08 6.98 0.40
CA VAL A 78 -0.84 6.65 -0.28
C VAL A 78 -0.94 7.19 -1.71
N GLY A 79 -0.02 8.11 -2.07
CA GLY A 79 0.03 8.75 -3.37
C GLY A 79 0.32 7.79 -4.53
N ILE A 80 0.53 8.37 -5.71
CA ILE A 80 0.91 7.65 -6.95
C ILE A 80 2.40 7.30 -6.89
N ALA A 81 2.79 6.14 -7.41
CA ALA A 81 4.17 5.69 -7.49
C ALA A 81 4.90 5.67 -6.14
N VAL A 82 4.18 5.33 -5.06
CA VAL A 82 4.76 5.19 -3.72
C VAL A 82 5.19 3.76 -3.50
N HIS A 83 6.37 3.57 -2.91
CA HIS A 83 6.85 2.27 -2.49
C HIS A 83 6.85 2.20 -0.96
N LEU A 84 6.03 1.31 -0.40
CA LEU A 84 6.07 0.97 1.02
C LEU A 84 6.81 -0.35 1.19
N GLY A 85 7.96 -0.32 1.86
CA GLY A 85 8.77 -1.50 2.15
C GLY A 85 8.10 -2.44 3.14
N ALA A 86 8.60 -3.67 3.20
CA ALA A 86 8.07 -4.72 4.04
C ALA A 86 7.87 -4.27 5.50
N GLY A 87 6.70 -4.56 6.06
CA GLY A 87 6.33 -4.20 7.43
C GLY A 87 6.26 -2.69 7.74
N ALA A 88 6.41 -1.80 6.76
CA ALA A 88 6.21 -0.37 6.97
C ALA A 88 4.79 -0.07 7.45
N ARG A 89 4.64 0.90 8.36
CA ARG A 89 3.36 1.28 8.97
C ARG A 89 3.00 2.72 8.67
N ILE A 90 1.89 2.91 7.98
CA ILE A 90 1.32 4.22 7.64
C ILE A 90 0.15 4.49 8.57
N GLY A 91 0.33 5.41 9.51
CA GLY A 91 -0.65 5.74 10.53
C GLY A 91 -1.96 6.30 9.97
N ALA A 92 -3.04 6.19 10.76
CA ALA A 92 -4.37 6.61 10.34
C ALA A 92 -4.39 8.07 9.85
N ARG A 93 -5.11 8.34 8.74
CA ARG A 93 -5.19 9.65 8.07
C ARG A 93 -3.84 10.27 7.65
N ALA A 94 -2.75 9.51 7.67
CA ALA A 94 -1.48 9.98 7.11
C ALA A 94 -1.61 10.18 5.59
N ARG A 95 -0.82 11.10 5.04
CA ARG A 95 -0.78 11.42 3.62
C ARG A 95 0.65 11.26 3.12
N VAL A 96 0.88 10.28 2.27
CA VAL A 96 2.18 10.02 1.65
C VAL A 96 2.16 10.61 0.24
N GLY A 97 3.03 11.60 -0.01
CA GLY A 97 3.14 12.25 -1.31
C GLY A 97 3.53 11.28 -2.43
N ARG A 98 3.26 11.67 -3.69
CA ARG A 98 3.62 10.85 -4.86
C ARG A 98 5.12 10.56 -4.88
N GLY A 99 5.54 9.42 -5.40
CA GLY A 99 6.95 9.09 -5.60
C GLY A 99 7.74 8.82 -4.31
N ALA A 100 7.10 8.92 -3.13
CA ALA A 100 7.78 8.68 -1.87
C ALA A 100 8.20 7.20 -1.74
N ARG A 101 9.33 6.99 -1.06
CA ARG A 101 9.87 5.64 -0.77
C ARG A 101 9.99 5.49 0.73
N ILE A 102 9.19 4.60 1.30
CA ILE A 102 9.14 4.32 2.72
C ILE A 102 9.85 3.00 2.96
N GLY A 103 10.99 3.03 3.63
CA GLY A 103 11.79 1.84 3.90
C GLY A 103 11.05 0.82 4.79
N SER A 104 11.52 -0.43 4.75
CA SER A 104 10.97 -1.52 5.56
C SER A 104 10.95 -1.16 7.05
N GLU A 105 9.90 -1.60 7.76
CA GLU A 105 9.69 -1.34 9.19
C GLU A 105 9.67 0.15 9.60
N ALA A 106 9.61 1.09 8.64
CA ALA A 106 9.46 2.51 8.95
C ALA A 106 8.04 2.79 9.45
N ILE A 107 7.90 3.73 10.39
CA ILE A 107 6.63 4.08 11.03
C ILE A 107 6.33 5.56 10.79
N LEU A 108 5.20 5.82 10.14
CA LEU A 108 4.63 7.14 9.96
C LEU A 108 3.48 7.32 10.95
N PRO A 109 3.50 8.36 11.80
CA PRO A 109 2.44 8.56 12.78
C PRO A 109 1.14 9.02 12.12
N ALA A 110 0.03 8.85 12.84
CA ALA A 110 -1.28 9.27 12.38
C ALA A 110 -1.31 10.76 11.98
N GLY A 111 -1.94 11.07 10.85
CA GLY A 111 -2.10 12.43 10.35
C GLY A 111 -0.84 13.11 9.80
N VAL A 112 0.32 12.41 9.76
CA VAL A 112 1.53 12.98 9.15
C VAL A 112 1.31 13.25 7.66
N LYS A 113 1.96 14.29 7.13
CA LYS A 113 1.97 14.59 5.70
C LYS A 113 3.41 14.48 5.20
N LEU A 114 3.72 13.49 4.39
CA LEU A 114 5.00 13.42 3.70
C LEU A 114 4.91 14.15 2.35
N PRO A 115 5.84 15.06 2.05
CA PRO A 115 5.97 15.64 0.73
C PRO A 115 6.18 14.58 -0.35
N ALA A 116 5.96 14.97 -1.61
CA ALA A 116 6.30 14.14 -2.75
C ALA A 116 7.80 13.81 -2.75
N ASP A 117 8.14 12.66 -3.34
CA ASP A 117 9.52 12.23 -3.58
C ASP A 117 10.36 12.08 -2.28
N THR A 118 9.71 12.07 -1.11
CA THR A 118 10.37 11.88 0.19
C THR A 118 10.88 10.46 0.35
N ILE A 119 12.10 10.31 0.84
CA ILE A 119 12.70 9.01 1.20
C ILE A 119 12.74 8.90 2.72
N VAL A 120 12.12 7.85 3.26
CA VAL A 120 12.20 7.49 4.68
C VAL A 120 13.04 6.21 4.76
N ALA A 121 14.15 6.24 5.50
CA ALA A 121 15.01 5.07 5.66
C ALA A 121 14.31 3.95 6.46
N ALA A 122 14.74 2.70 6.24
CA ALA A 122 14.21 1.54 6.96
C ALA A 122 14.33 1.71 8.48
N GLY A 123 13.33 1.22 9.23
CA GLY A 123 13.24 1.31 10.68
C GLY A 123 13.03 2.74 11.23
N THR A 124 12.94 3.76 10.38
CA THR A 124 12.77 5.15 10.82
C THR A 124 11.38 5.34 11.40
N LYS A 125 11.32 5.90 12.62
CA LYS A 125 10.08 6.41 13.20
C LYS A 125 10.01 7.91 12.94
N VAL A 126 9.12 8.32 12.04
CA VAL A 126 8.91 9.73 11.75
C VAL A 126 8.28 10.38 12.98
N SER A 127 8.87 11.46 13.48
CA SER A 127 8.33 12.26 14.58
C SER A 127 7.98 13.67 14.10
N GLY A 128 6.84 14.19 14.58
CA GLY A 128 6.41 15.56 14.30
C GLY A 128 5.58 15.76 13.02
N ARG A 129 5.24 17.02 12.76
CA ARG A 129 4.62 17.45 11.50
C ARG A 129 5.72 17.69 10.48
N ILE A 130 5.87 16.79 9.51
CA ILE A 130 6.59 17.14 8.28
C ILE A 130 5.63 18.05 7.51
N ALA A 131 5.93 19.34 7.48
CA ALA A 131 5.25 20.30 6.62
C ALA A 131 6.10 20.49 5.35
N ALA A 132 5.42 20.70 4.23
CA ALA A 132 6.02 20.92 2.91
C ALA A 132 6.90 22.17 2.89
#